data_AF-A0A800A4B6-F1
#
_entry.id   AF-A0A800A4B6-F1
#
_cell.length_a   1.000
_cell.length_b   1.000
_cell.length_c   1.000
_cell.angle_alpha   90.00
_cell.angle_beta   90.00
_cell.angle_gamma   90.00
#
_symmetry.space_group_name_H-M   'P 1'
#
loop_
_entity.id
_entity.type
_entity.pdbx_description
1 polymer ?
#
loop_
_entity_poly.entity_id
_entity_poly.type
_entity_poly.pdbx_seq_one_letter_code
_entity_poly.pdbx_strand_id
1 'polypeptide(L)'
;PALAASMIARCAGPKKFFGFIEIMFRSQPQWSRSQNPMQALTKVARFGGLSGDDVQACLKRQTLLDHIRKIAEVGQNTHKVTSTPFFIIGDQTVSGAQPFDAFKKVLDKALSK
;
A
#
# COMPACT_ATOMS: atom_id res chain seq x y z
N PRO A 1 -10.97 -2.93 1.95
CA PRO A 1 -10.49 -3.07 0.55
C PRO A 1 -8.98 -2.79 0.36
N ALA A 2 -8.36 -1.91 1.15
CA ALA A 2 -6.93 -1.58 1.01
C ALA A 2 -5.98 -2.79 1.13
N LEU A 3 -6.26 -3.73 2.05
CA LEU A 3 -5.52 -4.99 2.17
C LEU A 3 -5.53 -5.81 0.87
N ALA A 4 -6.70 -5.94 0.24
CA ALA A 4 -6.84 -6.61 -1.05
C ALA A 4 -6.05 -5.89 -2.16
N ALA A 5 -6.09 -4.55 -2.22
CA ALA A 5 -5.31 -3.77 -3.16
C ALA A 5 -3.79 -4.01 -2.99
N SER A 6 -3.32 -4.07 -1.74
CA SER A 6 -1.92 -4.40 -1.41
C SER A 6 -1.54 -5.82 -1.82
N MET A 7 -2.42 -6.80 -1.59
CA MET A 7 -2.22 -8.18 -2.05
C MET A 7 -2.10 -8.25 -3.57
N ILE A 8 -3.04 -7.65 -4.30
CA ILE A 8 -3.06 -7.63 -5.78
C ILE A 8 -1.77 -7.03 -6.34
N ALA A 9 -1.33 -5.88 -5.81
CA ALA A 9 -0.08 -5.26 -6.24
C ALA A 9 1.14 -6.18 -6.03
N ARG A 10 1.20 -6.91 -4.91
CA ARG A 10 2.28 -7.86 -4.62
C ARG A 10 2.23 -9.11 -5.51
N CYS A 11 1.03 -9.60 -5.83
CA CYS A 11 0.86 -10.74 -6.73
C CYS A 11 1.26 -10.45 -8.17
N ALA A 12 1.29 -9.17 -8.59
CA ALA A 12 1.81 -8.78 -9.90
C ALA A 12 3.34 -8.99 -10.03
N GLY A 13 4.03 -9.28 -8.92
CA GLY A 13 5.48 -9.50 -8.88
C GLY A 13 6.30 -8.21 -8.79
N PRO A 14 7.59 -8.32 -8.44
CA PRO A 14 8.43 -7.16 -8.10
C PRO A 14 8.58 -6.17 -9.25
N LYS A 15 8.63 -6.65 -10.51
CA LYS A 15 8.76 -5.79 -11.70
C LYS A 15 7.53 -4.90 -11.93
N LYS A 16 6.32 -5.38 -11.61
CA LYS A 16 5.06 -4.66 -11.85
C LYS A 16 4.50 -4.00 -10.60
N PHE A 17 5.05 -4.29 -9.42
CA PHE A 17 4.53 -3.84 -8.13
C PHE A 17 4.23 -2.34 -8.09
N PHE A 18 5.22 -1.49 -8.41
CA PHE A 18 5.03 -0.04 -8.35
C PHE A 18 4.04 0.49 -9.40
N GLY A 19 4.00 -0.12 -10.60
CA GLY A 19 2.97 0.21 -11.59
C GLY A 19 1.55 -0.11 -11.09
N PHE A 20 1.38 -1.24 -10.39
CA PHE A 20 0.10 -1.54 -9.74
C PHE A 20 -0.22 -0.57 -8.61
N ILE A 21 0.75 -0.23 -7.75
CA ILE A 21 0.55 0.76 -6.69
C ILE A 21 0.08 2.10 -7.28
N GLU A 22 0.71 2.56 -8.35
CA GLU A 22 0.33 3.80 -9.03
C GLU A 22 -1.10 3.75 -9.55
N ILE A 23 -1.47 2.71 -10.30
CA ILE A 23 -2.84 2.58 -10.84
C ILE A 23 -3.87 2.46 -9.71
N MET A 24 -3.54 1.77 -8.62
CA MET A 24 -4.42 1.64 -7.44
C MET A 24 -4.63 2.98 -6.75
N PHE A 25 -3.59 3.82 -6.59
CA PHE A 25 -3.77 5.16 -6.04
C PHE A 25 -4.52 6.09 -7.00
N ARG A 26 -4.21 6.08 -8.30
CA ARG A 26 -4.92 6.89 -9.31
C ARG A 26 -6.42 6.57 -9.38
N SER A 27 -6.77 5.29 -9.26
CA SER A 27 -8.17 4.83 -9.27
C SER A 27 -8.80 4.73 -7.87
N GLN A 28 -8.11 5.21 -6.81
CA GLN A 28 -8.57 5.07 -5.43
C GLN A 28 -10.01 5.53 -5.19
N PRO A 29 -10.46 6.70 -5.67
CA PRO A 29 -11.85 7.13 -5.47
C PRO A 29 -12.87 6.16 -6.06
N GLN A 30 -12.52 5.41 -7.11
CA GLN A 30 -13.41 4.49 -7.81
C GLN A 30 -13.59 3.18 -7.03
N TRP A 31 -12.51 2.55 -6.55
CA TRP A 31 -12.61 1.25 -5.88
C TRP A 31 -12.83 1.35 -4.37
N SER A 32 -12.30 2.40 -3.71
CA SER A 32 -12.42 2.53 -2.25
C SER A 32 -13.83 2.89 -1.78
N ARG A 33 -14.59 3.60 -2.62
CA ARG A 33 -15.96 4.06 -2.36
C ARG A 33 -17.02 3.25 -3.12
N SER A 34 -16.62 2.21 -3.86
CA SER A 34 -17.54 1.34 -4.59
C SER A 34 -18.43 0.55 -3.62
N GLN A 35 -19.69 0.29 -4.01
CA GLN A 35 -20.56 -0.67 -3.31
C GLN A 35 -19.99 -2.09 -3.34
N ASN A 36 -19.21 -2.43 -4.39
CA ASN A 36 -18.47 -3.68 -4.49
C ASN A 36 -16.98 -3.39 -4.75
N PRO A 37 -16.18 -3.15 -3.70
CA PRO A 37 -14.76 -2.84 -3.83
C PRO A 37 -13.94 -3.97 -4.47
N MET A 38 -14.31 -5.24 -4.26
CA MET A 38 -13.55 -6.36 -4.82
C MET A 38 -13.71 -6.43 -6.33
N GLN A 39 -14.95 -6.31 -6.82
CA GLN A 39 -15.20 -6.22 -8.26
C GLN A 39 -14.52 -5.00 -8.88
N ALA A 40 -14.53 -3.85 -8.21
CA ALA A 40 -13.84 -2.65 -8.67
C ALA A 40 -12.32 -2.84 -8.72
N LEU A 41 -11.70 -3.43 -7.69
CA LEU A 41 -10.27 -3.75 -7.69
C LEU A 41 -9.90 -4.76 -8.77
N THR A 42 -10.74 -5.76 -9.04
CA THR A 42 -10.50 -6.71 -10.15
C THR A 42 -10.53 -5.99 -11.50
N LYS A 43 -11.46 -5.04 -11.72
CA LYS A 43 -11.47 -4.21 -12.94
C LYS A 43 -10.20 -3.39 -13.08
N VAL A 44 -9.73 -2.77 -11.99
CA VAL A 44 -8.46 -2.01 -11.97
C VAL A 44 -7.27 -2.93 -12.30
N ALA A 45 -7.23 -4.12 -11.70
CA ALA A 45 -6.14 -5.07 -11.88
C ALA A 45 -6.01 -5.60 -13.33
N ARG A 46 -7.13 -5.67 -14.07
CA ARG A 46 -7.13 -6.04 -15.50
C ARG A 46 -6.34 -5.07 -16.36
N PHE A 47 -6.37 -3.76 -16.07
CA PHE A 47 -5.54 -2.78 -16.79
C PHE A 47 -4.04 -3.01 -16.56
N GLY A 48 -3.65 -3.59 -15.42
CA GLY A 48 -2.27 -3.99 -15.13
C GLY A 48 -1.90 -5.39 -15.63
N GLY A 49 -2.81 -6.08 -16.33
CA GLY A 49 -2.59 -7.39 -16.92
C GLY A 49 -2.79 -8.58 -15.97
N LEU A 50 -3.57 -8.44 -14.90
CA LEU A 50 -4.03 -9.57 -14.08
C LEU A 50 -5.47 -9.94 -14.47
N SER A 51 -5.72 -11.23 -14.70
CA SER A 51 -7.06 -11.76 -14.94
C SER A 51 -7.91 -11.77 -13.67
N GLY A 52 -9.21 -12.09 -13.82
CA GLY A 52 -10.08 -12.31 -12.67
C GLY A 52 -9.61 -13.47 -11.79
N ASP A 53 -9.14 -14.55 -12.42
CA ASP A 53 -8.65 -15.75 -11.75
C ASP A 53 -7.35 -15.48 -11.01
N ASP A 54 -6.44 -14.68 -11.59
CA ASP A 54 -5.21 -14.25 -10.91
C ASP A 54 -5.52 -13.46 -9.64
N VAL A 55 -6.50 -12.56 -9.70
CA VAL A 55 -6.94 -11.78 -8.53
C VAL A 55 -7.58 -12.70 -7.49
N GLN A 56 -8.45 -13.62 -7.90
CA GLN A 56 -9.09 -14.53 -6.96
C GLN A 56 -8.06 -15.46 -6.28
N ALA A 57 -7.15 -16.03 -7.06
CA ALA A 57 -6.06 -16.85 -6.56
C ALA A 57 -5.20 -16.05 -5.59
N CYS A 58 -4.85 -14.80 -5.93
CA CYS A 58 -4.10 -13.90 -5.07
C CYS A 58 -4.80 -13.66 -3.72
N LEU A 59 -6.08 -13.32 -3.72
CA LEU A 59 -6.85 -13.01 -2.51
C LEU A 59 -7.06 -14.22 -1.61
N LYS A 60 -6.94 -15.45 -2.13
CA LYS A 60 -6.98 -16.70 -1.36
C LYS A 60 -5.62 -17.09 -0.74
N ARG A 61 -4.53 -16.36 -1.04
CA ARG A 61 -3.20 -16.67 -0.49
C ARG A 61 -3.07 -16.24 0.97
N GLN A 62 -3.38 -17.17 1.87
CA GLN A 62 -3.34 -16.94 3.32
C GLN A 62 -1.97 -16.45 3.81
N THR A 63 -0.87 -17.04 3.32
CA THR A 63 0.49 -16.63 3.69
C THR A 63 0.81 -15.17 3.34
N LEU A 64 0.30 -14.67 2.21
CA LEU A 64 0.47 -13.27 1.81
C LEU A 64 -0.40 -12.34 2.68
N LEU A 65 -1.63 -12.76 2.97
CA LEU A 65 -2.54 -12.03 3.86
C LEU A 65 -1.91 -11.83 5.24
N ASP A 66 -1.41 -12.91 5.83
CA ASP A 66 -0.82 -12.91 7.16
C ASP A 66 0.48 -12.12 7.19
N HIS A 67 1.29 -12.21 6.15
CA HIS A 67 2.50 -11.39 6.02
C HIS A 67 2.19 -9.89 6.00
N ILE A 68 1.20 -9.44 5.21
CA ILE A 68 0.83 -8.00 5.16
C ILE A 68 0.24 -7.55 6.50
N ARG A 69 -0.60 -8.38 7.13
CA ARG A 69 -1.11 -8.10 8.49
C ARG A 69 0.02 -7.98 9.50
N LYS A 70 1.03 -8.85 9.43
CA LYS A 70 2.18 -8.79 10.32
C LYS A 70 2.99 -7.51 10.16
N ILE A 71 3.20 -7.05 8.92
CA ILE A 71 3.85 -5.75 8.66
C ILE A 71 3.05 -4.61 9.30
N ALA A 72 1.72 -4.60 9.13
CA ALA A 72 0.86 -3.57 9.73
C ALA A 72 0.90 -3.62 11.27
N GLU A 73 0.87 -4.81 11.87
CA GLU A 73 0.99 -5.02 13.31
C GLU A 73 2.32 -4.50 13.86
N VAL A 74 3.44 -4.81 13.20
CA VAL A 74 4.76 -4.28 13.57
C VAL A 74 4.78 -2.75 13.49
N GLY A 75 4.18 -2.17 12.45
CA GLY A 75 4.01 -0.72 12.33
C GLY A 75 3.28 -0.11 13.53
N GLN A 76 2.17 -0.70 13.94
CA GLN A 76 1.37 -0.22 15.07
C GLN A 76 2.09 -0.42 16.41
N ASN A 77 2.57 -1.63 16.68
CA ASN A 77 3.09 -2.01 17.99
C ASN A 77 4.47 -1.41 18.27
N THR A 78 5.36 -1.46 17.28
CA THR A 78 6.75 -1.00 17.41
C THR A 78 6.89 0.48 17.10
N HIS A 79 6.26 0.95 16.03
CA HIS A 79 6.48 2.31 15.51
C HIS A 79 5.32 3.28 15.79
N LYS A 80 4.29 2.83 16.52
CA LYS A 80 3.14 3.65 16.93
C LYS A 80 2.43 4.32 15.74
N VAL A 81 2.36 3.63 14.61
CA VAL A 81 1.61 4.09 13.44
C VAL A 81 0.11 4.12 13.78
N THR A 82 -0.49 5.30 13.80
CA THR A 82 -1.92 5.51 14.12
C THR A 82 -2.75 6.00 12.93
N SER A 83 -2.11 6.41 11.84
CA SER A 83 -2.79 6.91 10.64
C SER A 83 -1.96 6.63 9.39
N THR A 84 -2.54 6.90 8.21
CA THR A 84 -1.84 6.80 6.92
C THR A 84 -2.07 8.07 6.09
N PRO A 85 -1.06 8.57 5.36
CA PRO A 85 0.30 8.03 5.29
C PRO A 85 1.12 8.35 6.56
N PHE A 86 2.13 7.53 6.85
CA PHE A 86 3.03 7.69 7.99
C PHE A 86 4.43 7.25 7.56
N PHE A 87 5.45 8.00 7.96
CA PHE A 87 6.83 7.79 7.54
C PHE A 87 7.73 7.70 8.77
N ILE A 88 8.69 6.77 8.73
CA ILE A 88 9.75 6.61 9.71
C ILE A 88 11.06 6.92 8.99
N ILE A 89 11.76 7.96 9.41
CA ILE A 89 12.97 8.48 8.77
C ILE A 89 14.06 8.56 9.84
N GLY A 90 14.95 7.56 9.85
CA GLY A 90 15.93 7.39 10.93
C GLY A 90 15.23 7.22 12.29
N ASP A 91 15.50 8.14 13.21
CA ASP A 91 14.89 8.21 14.55
C ASP A 91 13.64 9.11 14.62
N GLN A 92 13.24 9.74 13.50
CA GLN A 92 12.11 10.65 13.45
C GLN A 92 10.90 10.03 12.74
N THR A 93 9.71 10.47 13.10
CA THR A 93 8.47 10.10 12.42
C THR A 93 7.77 11.32 11.82
N VAL A 94 7.11 11.12 10.69
CA VAL A 94 6.28 12.13 10.02
C VAL A 94 4.90 11.52 9.79
N SER A 95 3.89 12.10 10.45
CA SER A 95 2.49 11.65 10.34
C SER A 95 1.73 12.51 9.33
N GLY A 96 0.98 11.87 8.44
CA GLY A 96 0.19 12.52 7.39
C GLY A 96 1.00 12.91 6.15
N ALA A 97 0.27 13.36 5.12
CA ALA A 97 0.84 13.88 3.89
C ALA A 97 1.33 15.32 4.11
N GLN A 98 2.47 15.46 4.79
CA GLN A 98 3.06 16.77 5.10
C GLN A 98 3.63 17.46 3.84
N PRO A 99 3.80 18.79 3.86
CA PRO A 99 4.48 19.52 2.80
C PRO A 99 5.92 19.04 2.59
N PHE A 100 6.44 19.21 1.37
CA PHE A 100 7.80 18.80 0.99
C PHE A 100 8.88 19.31 1.95
N ASP A 101 8.79 20.57 2.39
CA ASP A 101 9.79 21.17 3.29
C ASP A 101 9.89 20.45 4.64
N ALA A 102 8.76 19.92 5.16
CA ALA A 102 8.77 19.13 6.38
C ALA A 102 9.55 17.83 6.20
N PHE A 103 9.39 17.17 5.04
CA PHE A 103 10.19 15.99 4.69
C PHE A 103 11.67 16.33 4.48
N LYS A 104 11.96 17.41 3.73
CA LYS A 104 13.33 17.84 3.46
C LYS A 104 14.12 18.05 4.75
N LYS A 105 13.53 18.77 5.72
CA LYS A 105 14.16 19.05 7.01
C LYS A 105 14.52 17.77 7.78
N VAL A 106 13.63 16.78 7.80
CA VAL A 106 13.86 15.51 8.50
C VAL A 106 14.91 14.67 7.78
N LEU A 107 14.89 14.64 6.43
CA LEU A 107 15.87 13.94 5.61
C LEU A 107 17.28 14.54 5.74
N ASP A 108 17.42 15.87 5.65
CA ASP A 108 18.71 16.55 5.81
C ASP A 108 19.33 16.22 7.18
N LYS A 109 18.52 16.23 8.25
CA LYS A 109 18.96 15.87 9.61
C LYS A 109 19.38 14.41 9.72
N ALA A 110 18.72 13.50 9.00
CA ALA A 110 19.06 12.08 9.01
C ALA A 110 20.37 11.79 8.25
N LEU A 111 20.69 12.59 7.21
CA LEU A 111 21.89 12.46 6.40
C LEU A 111 23.12 13.15 7.01
N SER A 112 22.93 14.10 7.93
CA SER A 112 24.03 14.79 8.61
C SER A 112 24.58 14.04 9.83
N LYS A 113 24.14 12.81 10.07
CA LYS A 113 24.62 11.90 11.12
C LYS A 113 25.58 10.88 10.52
#